data_AF-D4JRH1-F1
#
_entry.id   AF-D4JRH1-F1
#
_cell.length_a   1.000
_cell.length_b   1.000
_cell.length_c   1.000
_cell.angle_alpha   90.00
_cell.angle_beta   90.00
_cell.angle_gamma   90.00
#
_symmetry.space_group_name_H-M   'P 1'
#
loop_
_entity.id
_entity.type
_entity.pdbx_description
1 polymer ?
#
loop_
_entity_poly.entity_id
_entity_poly.type
_entity_poly.pdbx_seq_one_letter_code
_entity_poly.pdbx_strand_id
1 'polypeptide(L)'
;MNQIVSLFMFSCGDYEKVKQDVWEENWKAMRLYSVVALVAFGVITLVSVFSLSIGKFKWVYLVYTFLSLVYFCISRCQLRSFLGKKLVVYSFFAALLLFGIITGTLITPEELAVNYIVFMVAAPLLFTARAAVMNGLILSSILLYIGLAFFAQHNPILSKNLVDVILYGVLSMLLTATMMRSKLQRILYHKEMETLEVSKRESQEQILNYERFLTDMVRYAASEENPDKVLNQLVEYIGQRVTADRAYIFEQNDRGTFDNTYEWCKAGVSKEKDNLQDVPYEGIIETWFAQYQESNNVIIHDIEECKKTSEAIYERLKPQGVNTLVTAPIKINGKMVGFYGVDNPPEEKLHEISNEIDMIEFMISFMIRLRNNADALEHSALYDQLTDCKNRKALDWAYTEKLEKYFPLAVVMCDLNGLKEINDQKGHDAGDKFIVQTAQTLKSVFGKRHVYRLGGDEFIAVLPNITHPAFQKLLETAKSQLGATVSLGTAISGTKDTDFKLLLKAADAEMYETKKQYYIVTGKDRRKHSL
;
A
#
# COMPACT_ATOMS: atom_id res chain seq x y z
N MET A 1 4.81 3.56 -48.02
CA MET A 1 5.78 4.68 -47.96
C MET A 1 7.06 4.13 -47.35
N ASN A 2 8.14 4.09 -48.14
CA ASN A 2 9.22 3.08 -48.14
C ASN A 2 10.07 2.98 -46.86
N GLN A 3 10.50 1.76 -46.51
CA GLN A 3 11.49 1.44 -45.46
C GLN A 3 12.81 2.24 -45.60
N ILE A 4 13.14 2.71 -46.82
CA ILE A 4 14.29 3.58 -47.07
C ILE A 4 14.07 5.00 -46.52
N VAL A 5 12.85 5.53 -46.56
CA VAL A 5 12.54 6.85 -45.99
C VAL A 5 12.55 6.81 -44.46
N SER A 6 12.07 5.71 -43.86
CA SER A 6 12.17 5.50 -42.40
C SER A 6 13.59 5.25 -41.93
N LEU A 7 14.51 4.82 -42.81
CA LEU A 7 15.94 4.72 -42.53
C LEU A 7 16.58 6.10 -42.29
N PHE A 8 16.03 7.19 -42.84
CA PHE A 8 16.60 8.54 -42.75
C PHE A 8 15.77 9.55 -41.94
N MET A 9 14.53 9.23 -41.55
CA MET A 9 13.65 10.16 -40.85
C MET A 9 13.49 9.81 -39.36
N PHE A 10 13.89 10.76 -38.50
CA PHE A 10 13.50 10.80 -37.10
C PHE A 10 12.10 11.39 -36.99
N SER A 11 11.20 10.76 -36.21
CA SER A 11 9.79 11.17 -36.19
C SER A 11 9.62 12.59 -35.64
N CYS A 12 8.66 13.35 -36.18
CA CYS A 12 8.37 14.70 -35.66
C CYS A 12 7.95 14.65 -34.18
N GLY A 13 7.17 13.65 -33.78
CA GLY A 13 6.73 13.48 -32.39
C GLY A 13 7.90 13.23 -31.44
N ASP A 14 8.84 12.37 -31.81
CA ASP A 14 10.00 12.08 -30.97
C ASP A 14 10.95 13.28 -30.92
N TYR A 15 11.07 14.06 -31.99
CA TYR A 15 11.87 15.29 -31.95
C TYR A 15 11.30 16.30 -30.96
N GLU A 16 9.98 16.44 -30.88
CA GLU A 16 9.36 17.35 -29.91
C GLU A 16 9.69 16.98 -28.46
N LYS A 17 9.82 15.68 -28.15
CA LYS A 17 10.23 15.21 -26.81
C LYS A 17 11.66 15.64 -26.44
N VAL A 18 12.58 15.68 -27.40
CA VAL A 18 14.02 15.92 -27.16
C VAL A 18 14.52 17.29 -27.60
N LYS A 19 13.67 18.13 -28.22
CA LYS A 19 14.10 19.40 -28.83
C LYS A 19 14.87 20.30 -27.85
N GLN A 20 14.46 20.34 -26.59
CA GLN A 20 15.10 21.20 -25.59
C GLN A 20 16.51 20.70 -25.27
N ASP A 21 16.67 19.39 -25.08
CA ASP A 21 17.94 18.74 -24.78
C ASP A 21 18.94 18.90 -25.94
N VAL A 22 18.46 18.71 -27.18
CA VAL A 22 19.23 18.95 -28.41
C VAL A 22 19.80 20.36 -28.46
N TRP A 23 18.99 21.38 -28.11
CA TRP A 23 19.44 22.77 -28.18
C TRP A 23 20.34 23.17 -27.02
N GLU A 24 20.20 22.56 -25.85
CA GLU A 24 21.19 22.73 -24.77
C GLU A 24 22.54 22.10 -25.14
N GLU A 25 22.54 20.91 -25.74
CA GLU A 25 23.78 20.30 -26.27
C GLU A 25 24.43 21.17 -27.35
N ASN A 26 23.65 21.67 -28.32
CA ASN A 26 24.17 22.58 -29.34
C ASN A 26 24.73 23.87 -28.76
N TRP A 27 24.14 24.39 -27.68
CA TRP A 27 24.63 25.60 -27.03
C TRP A 27 25.96 25.35 -26.31
N LYS A 28 26.12 24.18 -25.66
CA LYS A 28 27.40 23.73 -25.11
C LYS A 28 28.45 23.58 -26.20
N ALA A 29 28.10 22.93 -27.32
CA ALA A 29 28.95 22.80 -28.49
C ALA A 29 29.37 24.16 -29.07
N MET A 30 28.44 25.12 -29.17
CA MET A 30 28.72 26.47 -29.68
C MET A 30 29.79 27.21 -28.85
N ARG A 31 29.79 27.03 -27.51
CA ARG A 31 30.83 27.61 -26.64
C ARG A 31 32.23 27.05 -26.91
N LEU A 32 32.31 25.77 -27.30
CA LEU A 32 33.56 25.14 -27.68
C LEU A 32 33.99 25.58 -29.09
N TYR A 33 33.10 25.43 -30.08
CA TYR A 33 33.45 25.66 -31.49
C TYR A 33 33.66 27.13 -31.83
N SER A 34 33.03 28.07 -31.11
CA SER A 34 33.36 29.49 -31.27
C SER A 34 34.79 29.84 -30.85
N VAL A 35 35.35 29.14 -29.85
CA VAL A 35 36.77 29.29 -29.46
C VAL A 35 37.68 28.74 -30.55
N VAL A 36 37.39 27.52 -31.02
CA VAL A 36 38.18 26.87 -32.08
C VAL A 36 38.19 27.72 -33.34
N ALA A 37 37.03 28.25 -33.75
CA ALA A 37 36.92 29.15 -34.90
C ALA A 37 37.73 30.45 -34.68
N LEU A 38 37.59 31.10 -33.53
CA LEU A 38 38.32 32.34 -33.24
C LEU A 38 39.84 32.14 -33.29
N VAL A 39 40.34 31.04 -32.73
CA VAL A 39 41.77 30.70 -32.79
C VAL A 39 42.20 30.39 -34.22
N ALA A 40 41.47 29.54 -34.94
CA ALA A 40 41.81 29.15 -36.30
C ALA A 40 41.84 30.36 -37.26
N PHE A 41 40.79 31.17 -37.27
CA PHE A 41 40.73 32.36 -38.12
C PHE A 41 41.71 33.45 -37.69
N GLY A 42 41.95 33.60 -36.37
CA GLY A 42 42.97 34.52 -35.86
C GLY A 42 44.38 34.16 -36.31
N VAL A 43 44.74 32.87 -36.24
CA VAL A 43 46.03 32.36 -36.73
C VAL A 43 46.16 32.55 -38.24
N ILE A 44 45.13 32.18 -39.02
CA ILE A 44 45.15 32.34 -40.48
C ILE A 44 45.29 33.83 -40.86
N THR A 45 44.60 34.71 -40.14
CA THR A 45 44.72 36.17 -40.35
C THR A 45 46.13 36.66 -40.06
N LEU A 46 46.74 36.21 -38.95
CA LEU A 46 48.11 36.56 -38.61
C LEU A 46 49.10 36.08 -39.69
N VAL A 47 48.98 34.82 -40.12
CA VAL A 47 49.82 34.24 -41.19
C VAL A 47 49.64 35.00 -42.50
N SER A 48 48.42 35.46 -42.82
CA SER A 48 48.16 36.23 -44.03
C SER A 48 48.89 37.57 -44.07
N VAL A 49 49.27 38.16 -42.92
CA VAL A 49 50.05 39.41 -42.88
C VAL A 49 51.48 39.19 -43.37
N PHE A 50 52.06 38.02 -43.11
CA PHE A 50 53.45 37.70 -43.43
C PHE A 50 53.63 36.91 -44.73
N SER A 51 52.57 36.31 -45.26
CA SER A 51 52.61 35.51 -46.49
C SER A 51 52.16 36.31 -47.71
N LEU A 52 53.02 36.41 -48.73
CA LEU A 52 52.70 37.07 -50.00
C LEU A 52 51.57 36.36 -50.79
N SER A 53 51.45 35.04 -50.67
CA SER A 53 50.43 34.25 -51.36
C SER A 53 49.05 34.45 -50.73
N ILE A 54 48.97 34.34 -49.40
CA ILE A 54 47.71 34.42 -48.65
C ILE A 54 47.30 35.88 -48.38
N GLY A 55 48.27 36.80 -48.31
CA GLY A 55 48.07 38.20 -47.95
C GLY A 55 47.24 39.02 -48.94
N LYS A 56 47.09 38.55 -50.19
CA LYS A 56 46.16 39.15 -51.17
C LYS A 56 44.72 39.18 -50.67
N PHE A 57 44.33 38.21 -49.83
CA PHE A 57 42.97 38.04 -49.31
C PHE A 57 42.87 38.28 -47.80
N LYS A 58 43.84 38.97 -47.19
CA LYS A 58 43.90 39.26 -45.74
C LYS A 58 42.61 39.82 -45.15
N TRP A 59 41.87 40.61 -45.93
CA TRP A 59 40.60 41.20 -45.49
C TRP A 59 39.49 40.16 -45.30
N VAL A 60 39.47 39.08 -46.09
CA VAL A 60 38.50 37.98 -45.91
C VAL A 60 38.76 37.27 -44.58
N TYR A 61 40.02 36.93 -44.29
CA TYR A 61 40.39 36.27 -43.04
C TYR A 61 40.14 37.18 -41.82
N LEU A 62 40.40 38.49 -41.94
CA LEU A 62 40.09 39.46 -40.88
C LEU A 62 38.58 39.54 -40.60
N VAL A 63 37.74 39.58 -41.63
CA VAL A 63 36.28 39.55 -41.47
C VAL A 63 35.82 38.29 -40.76
N TYR A 64 36.36 37.12 -41.12
CA TYR A 64 36.01 35.85 -40.45
C TYR A 64 36.56 35.75 -39.03
N THR A 65 37.67 36.41 -38.71
CA THR A 65 38.17 36.54 -37.34
C THR A 65 37.23 37.39 -36.50
N PHE A 66 36.78 38.53 -37.03
CA PHE A 66 35.80 39.38 -36.36
C PHE A 66 34.46 38.66 -36.18
N LEU A 67 33.98 37.97 -37.22
CA LEU A 67 32.75 37.18 -37.15
C LEU A 67 32.88 36.06 -36.09
N SER A 68 34.02 35.39 -36.00
CA SER A 68 34.29 34.39 -34.97
C SER A 68 34.35 34.99 -33.57
N LEU A 69 34.86 36.21 -33.43
CA LEU A 69 34.84 36.96 -32.17
C LEU A 69 33.40 37.29 -31.74
N VAL A 70 32.55 37.71 -32.68
CA VAL A 70 31.12 37.94 -32.43
C VAL A 70 30.45 36.65 -31.95
N TYR A 71 30.68 35.51 -32.62
CA TYR A 71 30.15 34.23 -32.19
C TYR A 71 30.68 33.79 -30.82
N PHE A 72 31.94 34.06 -30.52
CA PHE A 72 32.52 33.84 -29.21
C PHE A 72 31.81 34.69 -28.14
N CYS A 73 31.65 35.99 -28.36
CA CYS A 73 30.94 36.87 -27.42
C CYS A 73 29.49 36.40 -27.20
N ILE A 74 28.76 36.10 -28.28
CA ILE A 74 27.37 35.62 -28.19
C ILE A 74 27.27 34.29 -27.45
N SER A 75 28.22 33.36 -27.65
CA SER A 75 28.20 32.05 -26.98
C SER A 75 28.46 32.14 -25.47
N ARG A 76 29.10 33.23 -25.00
CA ARG A 76 29.26 33.55 -23.56
C ARG A 76 28.03 34.19 -22.94
N CYS A 77 27.15 34.79 -23.74
CA CYS A 77 25.90 35.33 -23.24
C CYS A 77 24.91 34.21 -22.86
N GLN A 78 24.12 34.42 -21.80
CA GLN A 78 23.00 33.56 -21.46
C GLN A 78 21.77 33.93 -22.28
N LEU A 79 21.66 33.38 -23.49
CA LEU A 79 20.44 33.51 -24.30
C LEU A 79 19.32 32.68 -23.67
N ARG A 80 18.28 33.37 -23.18
CA ARG A 80 17.06 32.74 -22.62
C ARG A 80 16.11 32.21 -23.70
N SER A 81 16.13 32.80 -24.89
CA SER A 81 15.22 32.43 -25.98
C SER A 81 15.73 31.21 -26.77
N PHE A 82 14.88 30.18 -26.86
CA PHE A 82 15.07 29.01 -27.72
C PHE A 82 15.33 29.38 -29.18
N LEU A 83 14.56 30.35 -29.71
CA LEU A 83 14.69 30.81 -31.09
C LEU A 83 16.05 31.50 -31.33
N GLY A 84 16.54 32.23 -30.33
CA GLY A 84 17.85 32.88 -30.36
C GLY A 84 19.00 31.89 -30.48
N LYS A 85 19.02 30.85 -29.62
CA LYS A 85 20.05 29.78 -29.68
C LYS A 85 20.07 29.09 -31.05
N LYS A 86 18.88 28.78 -31.57
CA LYS A 86 18.70 28.15 -32.90
C LYS A 86 19.28 28.98 -34.04
N LEU A 87 18.97 30.28 -34.07
CA LEU A 87 19.44 31.19 -35.12
C LEU A 87 20.97 31.30 -35.12
N VAL A 88 21.58 31.42 -33.93
CA VAL A 88 23.04 31.53 -33.79
C VAL A 88 23.73 30.29 -34.36
N VAL A 89 23.29 29.08 -33.97
CA VAL A 89 23.90 27.82 -34.42
C VAL A 89 23.80 27.65 -35.95
N TYR A 90 22.62 27.91 -36.53
CA TYR A 90 22.47 27.80 -37.99
C TYR A 90 23.24 28.88 -38.75
N SER A 91 23.32 30.10 -38.21
CA SER A 91 24.13 31.16 -38.83
C SER A 91 25.63 30.80 -38.80
N PHE A 92 26.13 30.22 -37.70
CA PHE A 92 27.51 29.78 -37.58
C PHE A 92 27.82 28.65 -38.56
N PHE A 93 26.92 27.67 -38.66
CA PHE A 93 27.01 26.59 -39.65
C PHE A 93 27.05 27.14 -41.08
N ALA A 94 26.16 28.08 -41.42
CA ALA A 94 26.14 28.73 -42.73
C ALA A 94 27.42 29.53 -43.01
N ALA A 95 27.97 30.21 -42.00
CA ALA A 95 29.22 30.97 -42.12
C ALA A 95 30.41 30.07 -42.47
N LEU A 96 30.50 28.87 -41.89
CA LEU A 96 31.53 27.88 -42.22
C LEU A 96 31.42 27.40 -43.67
N LEU A 97 30.20 27.09 -44.13
CA LEU A 97 29.96 26.70 -45.52
C LEU A 97 30.32 27.85 -46.48
N LEU A 98 29.91 29.07 -46.16
CA LEU A 98 30.22 30.26 -46.96
C LEU A 98 31.73 30.50 -47.05
N PHE A 99 32.49 30.25 -45.98
CA PHE A 99 33.94 30.36 -46.01
C PHE A 99 34.57 29.35 -46.99
N GLY A 100 34.07 28.10 -46.96
CA GLY A 100 34.45 27.07 -47.91
C GLY A 100 34.15 27.50 -49.37
N ILE A 101 32.96 28.06 -49.63
CA ILE A 101 32.58 28.54 -50.95
C ILE A 101 33.50 29.68 -51.41
N ILE A 102 33.71 30.70 -50.57
CA ILE A 102 34.56 31.86 -50.90
C ILE A 102 35.99 31.41 -51.18
N THR A 103 36.55 30.53 -50.35
CA THR A 103 37.91 30.01 -50.55
C THR A 103 38.01 29.22 -51.85
N GLY A 104 37.07 28.31 -52.12
CA GLY A 104 37.07 27.47 -53.32
C GLY A 104 36.67 28.15 -54.63
N THR A 105 36.07 29.35 -54.60
CA THR A 105 35.64 30.06 -55.82
C THR A 105 36.36 31.38 -56.05
N LEU A 106 36.49 32.23 -55.02
CA LEU A 106 37.00 33.60 -55.19
C LEU A 106 38.48 33.73 -54.86
N ILE A 107 39.00 32.91 -53.94
CA ILE A 107 40.39 32.98 -53.47
C ILE A 107 41.30 32.10 -54.33
N THR A 108 40.92 30.83 -54.57
CA THR A 108 41.67 29.90 -55.41
C THR A 108 40.81 29.32 -56.55
N PRO A 109 40.33 30.16 -57.50
CA PRO A 109 39.47 29.72 -58.61
C PRO A 109 40.14 28.69 -59.54
N GLU A 110 41.47 28.66 -59.57
CA GLU A 110 42.25 27.78 -60.43
C GLU A 110 42.53 26.40 -59.80
N GLU A 111 42.12 26.19 -58.54
CA GLU A 111 42.37 24.96 -57.79
C GLU A 111 41.10 24.12 -57.60
N LEU A 112 41.28 22.88 -57.14
CA LEU A 112 40.16 22.03 -56.73
C LEU A 112 39.54 22.58 -55.45
N ALA A 113 38.20 22.55 -55.36
CA ALA A 113 37.42 23.11 -54.25
C ALA A 113 37.43 22.24 -52.97
N VAL A 114 38.60 21.73 -52.60
CA VAL A 114 38.81 20.82 -51.46
C VAL A 114 38.31 21.45 -50.15
N ASN A 115 38.58 22.73 -49.93
CA ASN A 115 38.15 23.43 -48.71
C ASN A 115 36.62 23.43 -48.54
N TYR A 116 35.87 23.68 -49.61
CA TYR A 116 34.42 23.64 -49.57
C TYR A 116 33.90 22.24 -49.27
N ILE A 117 34.46 21.22 -49.91
CA ILE A 117 34.11 19.81 -49.66
C ILE A 117 34.38 19.43 -48.20
N VAL A 118 35.52 19.85 -47.64
CA VAL A 118 35.86 19.62 -46.23
C VAL A 118 34.82 20.24 -45.30
N PHE A 119 34.46 21.52 -45.48
CA PHE A 119 33.45 22.16 -44.64
C PHE A 119 32.05 21.55 -44.82
N MET A 120 31.70 21.16 -46.05
CA MET A 120 30.42 20.51 -46.35
C MET A 120 30.27 19.16 -45.63
N VAL A 121 31.35 18.39 -45.47
CA VAL A 121 31.35 17.10 -44.76
C VAL A 121 31.55 17.28 -43.25
N ALA A 122 32.39 18.22 -42.82
CA ALA A 122 32.78 18.36 -41.42
C ALA A 122 31.83 19.24 -40.59
N ALA A 123 31.24 20.30 -41.16
CA ALA A 123 30.36 21.20 -40.41
C ALA A 123 29.14 20.48 -39.81
N PRO A 124 28.52 19.48 -40.47
CA PRO A 124 27.41 18.74 -39.88
C PRO A 124 27.78 17.95 -38.63
N LEU A 125 29.06 17.63 -38.43
CA LEU A 125 29.53 16.91 -37.26
C LEU A 125 29.40 17.73 -35.97
N LEU A 126 29.41 19.07 -36.09
CA LEU A 126 29.52 19.99 -34.96
C LEU A 126 28.21 20.14 -34.17
N PHE A 127 27.07 19.99 -34.82
CA PHE A 127 25.76 20.25 -34.21
C PHE A 127 24.82 19.05 -34.39
N THR A 128 23.70 19.10 -33.69
CA THR A 128 22.61 18.13 -33.77
C THR A 128 21.35 18.87 -34.14
N ALA A 129 20.72 18.55 -35.27
CA ALA A 129 19.44 19.16 -35.65
C ALA A 129 18.62 18.21 -36.52
N ARG A 130 17.42 18.63 -36.91
CA ARG A 130 16.63 17.89 -37.90
C ARG A 130 17.41 17.78 -39.20
N ALA A 131 17.59 16.55 -39.68
CA ALA A 131 18.31 16.25 -40.91
C ALA A 131 17.80 17.08 -42.11
N ALA A 132 16.48 17.26 -42.22
CA ALA A 132 15.87 18.07 -43.28
C ALA A 132 16.38 19.53 -43.30
N VAL A 133 16.61 20.14 -42.13
CA VAL A 133 17.10 21.53 -42.05
C VAL A 133 18.57 21.61 -42.45
N MET A 134 19.39 20.69 -41.95
CA MET A 134 20.83 20.68 -42.26
C MET A 134 21.09 20.34 -43.73
N ASN A 135 20.39 19.34 -44.27
CA ASN A 135 20.45 19.00 -45.68
C ASN A 135 19.91 20.13 -46.56
N GLY A 136 18.90 20.89 -46.09
CA GLY A 136 18.46 22.12 -46.75
C GLY A 136 19.57 23.16 -46.86
N LEU A 137 20.30 23.42 -45.77
CA LEU A 137 21.44 24.36 -45.76
C LEU A 137 22.59 23.89 -46.66
N ILE A 138 22.92 22.59 -46.64
CA ILE A 138 23.93 22.00 -47.52
C ILE A 138 23.51 22.17 -48.99
N LEU A 139 22.27 21.82 -49.33
CA LEU A 139 21.76 21.97 -50.70
C LEU A 139 21.78 23.43 -51.16
N SER A 140 21.35 24.37 -50.31
CA SER A 140 21.43 25.80 -50.61
C SER A 140 22.88 26.25 -50.83
N SER A 141 23.83 25.73 -50.06
CA SER A 141 25.26 26.05 -50.23
C SER A 141 25.83 25.47 -51.52
N ILE A 142 25.39 24.27 -51.95
CA ILE A 142 25.79 23.67 -53.23
C ILE A 142 25.28 24.53 -54.40
N LEU A 143 24.02 24.95 -54.36
CA LEU A 143 23.45 25.81 -55.40
C LEU A 143 24.17 27.16 -55.49
N LEU A 144 24.51 27.75 -54.33
CA LEU A 144 25.29 28.99 -54.27
C LEU A 144 26.71 28.80 -54.83
N TYR A 145 27.39 27.71 -54.47
CA TYR A 145 28.70 27.38 -55.01
C TYR A 145 28.67 27.25 -56.53
N ILE A 146 27.71 26.49 -57.08
CA ILE A 146 27.55 26.27 -58.52
C ILE A 146 27.39 27.63 -59.22
N GLY A 147 26.50 28.49 -58.71
CA GLY A 147 26.28 29.82 -59.26
C GLY A 147 27.56 30.65 -59.32
N LEU A 148 28.33 30.70 -58.24
CA LEU A 148 29.59 31.45 -58.18
C LEU A 148 30.71 30.83 -59.04
N ALA A 149 30.80 29.50 -59.10
CA ALA A 149 31.82 28.79 -59.86
C ALA A 149 31.71 29.10 -61.37
N PHE A 150 30.49 29.23 -61.92
CA PHE A 150 30.30 29.61 -63.32
C PHE A 150 30.86 30.99 -63.69
N PHE A 151 30.92 31.91 -62.72
CA PHE A 151 31.50 33.24 -62.96
C PHE A 151 33.00 33.30 -62.66
N ALA A 152 33.49 32.50 -61.71
CA ALA A 152 34.86 32.61 -61.22
C ALA A 152 35.83 31.61 -61.85
N GLN A 153 35.35 30.44 -62.31
CA GLN A 153 36.20 29.34 -62.77
C GLN A 153 36.08 29.10 -64.27
N HIS A 154 37.17 28.64 -64.89
CA HIS A 154 37.24 28.33 -66.32
C HIS A 154 37.47 26.82 -66.56
N ASN A 155 37.16 26.33 -67.77
CA ASN A 155 37.40 24.93 -68.14
C ASN A 155 38.92 24.63 -68.21
N PRO A 156 39.41 23.48 -67.69
CA PRO A 156 38.67 22.29 -67.23
C PRO A 156 38.43 22.20 -65.71
N ILE A 157 38.82 23.20 -64.92
CA ILE A 157 38.69 23.16 -63.45
C ILE A 157 37.22 23.23 -63.03
N LEU A 158 36.44 24.07 -63.72
CA LEU A 158 34.99 24.19 -63.50
C LEU A 158 34.27 22.85 -63.56
N SER A 159 34.52 22.04 -64.60
CA SER A 159 33.84 20.75 -64.76
C SER A 159 34.20 19.74 -63.66
N LYS A 160 35.47 19.69 -63.25
CA LYS A 160 35.92 18.83 -62.14
C LYS A 160 35.28 19.23 -60.82
N ASN A 161 35.32 20.53 -60.48
CA ASN A 161 34.73 21.03 -59.25
C ASN A 161 33.21 20.83 -59.19
N LEU A 162 32.50 20.98 -60.30
CA LEU A 162 31.06 20.72 -60.34
C LEU A 162 30.75 19.24 -60.05
N VAL A 163 31.49 18.32 -60.66
CA VAL A 163 31.33 16.88 -60.42
C VAL A 163 31.62 16.54 -58.97
N ASP A 164 32.76 17.01 -58.44
CA ASP A 164 33.17 16.72 -57.06
C ASP A 164 32.18 17.30 -56.05
N VAL A 165 31.76 18.56 -56.21
CA VAL A 165 30.81 19.19 -55.28
C VAL A 165 29.45 18.49 -55.28
N ILE A 166 28.95 18.06 -56.43
CA ILE A 166 27.69 17.32 -56.50
C ILE A 166 27.86 15.94 -55.85
N LEU A 167 28.93 15.21 -56.19
CA LEU A 167 29.19 13.86 -55.68
C LEU A 167 29.37 13.86 -54.15
N TYR A 168 30.28 14.69 -53.64
CA TYR A 168 30.53 14.80 -52.20
C TYR A 168 29.37 15.49 -51.47
N GLY A 169 28.56 16.30 -52.16
CA GLY A 169 27.35 16.91 -51.62
C GLY A 169 26.27 15.90 -51.33
N VAL A 170 25.99 15.00 -52.28
CA VAL A 170 25.07 13.87 -52.07
C VAL A 170 25.58 12.97 -50.94
N LEU A 171 26.89 12.68 -50.92
CA LEU A 171 27.49 11.90 -49.85
C LEU A 171 27.35 12.59 -48.48
N SER A 172 27.62 13.89 -48.39
CA SER A 172 27.47 14.67 -47.16
C SER A 172 26.02 14.70 -46.66
N MET A 173 25.04 14.86 -47.56
CA MET A 173 23.62 14.84 -47.18
C MET A 173 23.17 13.48 -46.65
N LEU A 174 23.69 12.38 -47.22
CA LEU A 174 23.46 11.02 -46.73
C LEU A 174 24.09 10.80 -45.35
N LEU A 175 25.36 11.17 -45.19
CA LEU A 175 26.07 11.09 -43.90
C LEU A 175 25.38 11.95 -42.83
N THR A 176 24.97 13.16 -43.18
CA THR A 176 24.26 14.07 -42.27
C THR A 176 22.94 13.43 -41.81
N ALA A 177 22.17 12.83 -42.72
CA ALA A 177 20.91 12.18 -42.36
C ALA A 177 21.11 11.01 -41.38
N THR A 178 22.09 10.13 -41.63
CA THR A 178 22.37 9.00 -40.73
C THR A 178 22.92 9.45 -39.38
N MET A 179 23.84 10.42 -39.39
CA MET A 179 24.43 10.96 -38.16
C MET A 179 23.42 11.69 -37.28
N MET A 180 22.58 12.55 -37.86
CA MET A 180 21.56 13.27 -37.10
C MET A 180 20.57 12.31 -36.47
N ARG A 181 20.18 11.25 -37.19
CA ARG A 181 19.33 10.20 -36.63
C ARG A 181 20.00 9.52 -35.44
N SER A 182 21.26 9.09 -35.57
CA SER A 182 22.00 8.45 -34.47
C SER A 182 22.12 9.35 -33.23
N LYS A 183 22.48 10.63 -33.43
CA LYS A 183 22.56 11.61 -32.33
C LYS A 183 21.20 11.83 -31.65
N LEU A 184 20.13 12.02 -32.44
CA LEU A 184 18.78 12.23 -31.91
C LEU A 184 18.24 10.98 -31.19
N GLN A 185 18.48 9.78 -31.73
CA GLN A 185 18.12 8.52 -31.08
C GLN A 185 18.85 8.33 -29.75
N ARG A 186 20.13 8.68 -29.68
CA ARG A 186 20.90 8.61 -28.43
C ARG A 186 20.31 9.52 -27.35
N ILE A 187 19.96 10.76 -27.70
CA ILE A 187 19.36 11.71 -26.75
C ILE A 187 17.98 11.21 -26.29
N LEU A 188 17.15 10.71 -27.23
CA LEU A 188 15.84 10.14 -26.90
C LEU A 188 15.98 8.95 -25.95
N TYR A 189 16.88 8.03 -26.26
CA TYR A 189 17.12 6.85 -25.44
C TYR A 189 17.56 7.22 -24.01
N HIS A 190 18.48 8.18 -23.86
CA HIS A 190 18.88 8.66 -22.53
C HIS A 190 17.69 9.26 -21.75
N LYS A 191 16.85 10.05 -22.41
CA LYS A 191 15.67 10.66 -21.77
C LYS A 191 14.65 9.60 -21.33
N GLU A 192 14.38 8.62 -22.18
CA GLU A 192 13.48 7.51 -21.85
C GLU A 192 14.04 6.67 -20.70
N MET A 193 15.35 6.40 -20.69
CA MET A 193 16.01 5.71 -19.58
C MET A 193 15.93 6.47 -18.26
N GLU A 194 16.16 7.78 -18.26
CA GLU A 194 16.00 8.61 -17.05
C GLU A 194 14.56 8.56 -16.52
N THR A 195 13.56 8.67 -17.39
CA THR A 195 12.15 8.55 -16.97
C THR A 195 11.82 7.17 -16.41
N LEU A 196 12.39 6.12 -17.01
CA LEU A 196 12.21 4.75 -16.55
C LEU A 196 12.88 4.51 -15.19
N GLU A 197 14.09 5.07 -14.98
CA GLU A 197 14.80 4.98 -13.70
C GLU A 197 14.05 5.67 -12.57
N VAL A 198 13.48 6.85 -12.82
CA VAL A 198 12.63 7.56 -11.84
C VAL A 198 11.40 6.71 -11.49
N SER A 199 10.65 6.24 -12.50
CA SER A 199 9.48 5.39 -12.27
C SER A 199 9.81 4.08 -11.54
N LYS A 200 10.94 3.45 -11.88
CA LYS A 200 11.42 2.25 -11.20
C LYS A 200 11.75 2.53 -9.73
N ARG A 201 12.36 3.67 -9.43
CA ARG A 201 12.70 4.07 -8.06
C ARG A 201 11.45 4.32 -7.23
N GLU A 202 10.46 5.04 -7.78
CA GLU A 202 9.16 5.26 -7.13
C GLU A 202 8.47 3.93 -6.81
N SER A 203 8.43 3.00 -7.77
CA SER A 203 7.87 1.66 -7.57
C SER A 203 8.62 0.86 -6.49
N GLN A 204 9.96 0.93 -6.44
CA GLN A 204 10.76 0.29 -5.39
C GLN A 204 10.51 0.87 -4.00
N GLU A 205 10.39 2.20 -3.89
CA GLU A 205 10.06 2.86 -2.63
C GLU A 205 8.66 2.45 -2.15
N GLN A 206 7.69 2.33 -3.05
CA GLN A 206 6.35 1.84 -2.74
C GLN A 206 6.36 0.38 -2.25
N ILE A 207 7.09 -0.52 -2.91
CA ILE A 207 7.24 -1.92 -2.48
C ILE A 207 7.87 -2.01 -1.09
N LEU A 208 8.95 -1.26 -0.85
CA LEU A 208 9.61 -1.24 0.45
C LEU A 208 8.68 -0.74 1.56
N ASN A 209 7.80 0.21 1.24
CA ASN A 209 6.80 0.71 2.18
C ASN A 209 5.79 -0.39 2.55
N TYR A 210 5.31 -1.16 1.56
CA TYR A 210 4.44 -2.33 1.80
C TYR A 210 5.13 -3.40 2.64
N GLU A 211 6.38 -3.75 2.32
CA GLU A 211 7.13 -4.76 3.06
C GLU A 211 7.32 -4.36 4.53
N ARG A 212 7.61 -3.09 4.81
CA ARG A 212 7.72 -2.56 6.17
C ARG A 212 6.39 -2.67 6.90
N PHE A 213 5.30 -2.24 6.25
CA PHE A 213 3.98 -2.30 6.85
C PHE A 213 3.55 -3.73 7.22
N LEU A 214 3.75 -4.69 6.30
CA LEU A 214 3.50 -6.12 6.58
C LEU A 214 4.36 -6.63 7.73
N THR A 215 5.65 -6.32 7.70
CA THR A 215 6.62 -6.78 8.71
C THR A 215 6.25 -6.29 10.10
N ASP A 216 5.82 -5.04 10.22
CA ASP A 216 5.42 -4.47 11.51
C ASP A 216 4.12 -5.10 12.01
N MET A 217 3.11 -5.31 11.16
CA MET A 217 1.89 -6.04 11.55
C MET A 217 2.17 -7.46 12.05
N VAL A 218 3.02 -8.21 11.35
CA VAL A 218 3.43 -9.57 11.76
C VAL A 218 4.20 -9.52 13.08
N ARG A 219 5.06 -8.52 13.28
CA ARG A 219 5.80 -8.35 14.55
C ARG A 219 4.85 -8.07 15.71
N TYR A 220 3.83 -7.21 15.53
CA TYR A 220 2.80 -7.00 16.54
C TYR A 220 2.08 -8.30 16.88
N ALA A 221 1.63 -9.03 15.87
CA ALA A 221 0.95 -10.32 16.04
C ALA A 221 1.80 -11.38 16.74
N ALA A 222 3.12 -11.38 16.52
CA ALA A 222 4.03 -12.32 17.17
C ALA A 222 4.42 -11.94 18.61
N SER A 223 4.20 -10.69 19.02
CA SER A 223 4.69 -10.14 20.30
C SER A 223 3.75 -10.30 21.49
N GLU A 224 2.48 -10.63 21.25
CA GLU A 224 1.45 -10.72 22.28
C GLU A 224 0.65 -12.01 22.10
N GLU A 225 0.44 -12.74 23.21
CA GLU A 225 -0.24 -14.04 23.17
C GLU A 225 -1.75 -13.91 23.05
N ASN A 226 -2.32 -12.80 23.54
CA ASN A 226 -3.76 -12.56 23.52
C ASN A 226 -4.19 -11.87 22.19
N PRO A 227 -5.02 -12.53 21.36
CA PRO A 227 -5.45 -11.99 20.07
C PRO A 227 -6.22 -10.66 20.15
N ASP A 228 -7.05 -10.44 21.17
CA ASP A 228 -7.81 -9.18 21.33
C ASP A 228 -6.87 -7.99 21.55
N LYS A 229 -5.78 -8.19 22.31
CA LYS A 229 -4.79 -7.12 22.51
C LYS A 229 -4.06 -6.80 21.20
N VAL A 230 -3.72 -7.82 20.41
CA VAL A 230 -3.11 -7.62 19.09
C VAL A 230 -4.05 -6.84 18.18
N LEU A 231 -5.34 -7.18 18.15
CA LEU A 231 -6.33 -6.45 17.33
C LEU A 231 -6.45 -4.98 17.75
N ASN A 232 -6.47 -4.67 19.05
CA ASN A 232 -6.44 -3.27 19.52
C ASN A 232 -5.17 -2.53 19.06
N GLN A 233 -4.00 -3.18 19.16
CA GLN A 233 -2.73 -2.59 18.72
C GLN A 233 -2.67 -2.40 17.21
N LEU A 234 -3.22 -3.33 16.43
CA LEU A 234 -3.29 -3.21 14.97
C LEU A 234 -4.17 -2.04 14.55
N VAL A 235 -5.36 -1.89 15.16
CA VAL A 235 -6.25 -0.76 14.88
C VAL A 235 -5.58 0.58 15.21
N GLU A 236 -4.87 0.66 16.34
CA GLU A 236 -4.06 1.82 16.69
C GLU A 236 -2.94 2.10 15.67
N TYR A 237 -2.17 1.07 15.32
CA TYR A 237 -1.07 1.20 14.36
C TYR A 237 -1.56 1.68 12.99
N ILE A 238 -2.65 1.11 12.47
CA ILE A 238 -3.28 1.52 11.22
C ILE A 238 -3.68 2.99 11.29
N GLY A 239 -4.41 3.38 12.34
CA GLY A 239 -4.87 4.76 12.52
C GLY A 239 -3.72 5.78 12.58
N GLN A 240 -2.66 5.47 13.31
CA GLN A 240 -1.47 6.33 13.41
C GLN A 240 -0.70 6.43 12.08
N ARG A 241 -0.49 5.30 11.40
CA ARG A 241 0.27 5.21 10.14
C ARG A 241 -0.40 5.99 9.01
N VAL A 242 -1.72 5.93 8.94
CA VAL A 242 -2.53 6.64 7.95
C VAL A 242 -2.93 8.04 8.40
N THR A 243 -2.54 8.45 9.62
CA THR A 243 -2.85 9.78 10.20
C THR A 243 -4.35 10.05 10.33
N ALA A 244 -5.13 9.00 10.52
CA ALA A 244 -6.58 9.10 10.72
C ALA A 244 -6.91 9.65 12.11
N ASP A 245 -8.14 10.16 12.25
CA ASP A 245 -8.69 10.57 13.54
C ASP A 245 -9.25 9.37 14.32
N ARG A 246 -9.74 8.36 13.60
CA ARG A 246 -10.27 7.12 14.16
C ARG A 246 -9.95 5.93 13.27
N ALA A 247 -9.75 4.77 13.87
CA ALA A 247 -9.70 3.48 13.20
C ALA A 247 -10.55 2.48 13.98
N TYR A 248 -11.25 1.57 13.30
CA TYR A 248 -12.17 0.64 13.96
C TYR A 248 -12.40 -0.66 13.19
N ILE A 249 -12.96 -1.64 13.89
CA ILE A 249 -13.42 -2.92 13.35
C ILE A 249 -14.86 -3.15 13.80
N PHE A 250 -15.72 -3.49 12.85
CA PHE A 250 -17.07 -3.98 13.09
C PHE A 250 -17.15 -5.47 12.75
N GLU A 251 -17.76 -6.24 13.65
CA GLU A 251 -17.96 -7.68 13.47
C GLU A 251 -19.45 -8.01 13.54
N GLN A 252 -19.89 -8.94 12.70
CA GLN A 252 -21.26 -9.47 12.76
C GLN A 252 -21.44 -10.27 14.06
N ASN A 253 -22.49 -9.96 14.80
CA ASN A 253 -22.84 -10.67 16.03
C ASN A 253 -23.88 -11.77 15.77
N ASP A 254 -24.18 -12.56 16.81
CA ASP A 254 -25.11 -13.69 16.73
C ASP A 254 -26.57 -13.30 16.41
N ARG A 255 -26.91 -12.02 16.56
CA ARG A 255 -28.25 -11.47 16.24
C ARG A 255 -28.38 -11.05 14.77
N GLY A 256 -27.30 -11.11 13.99
CA GLY A 256 -27.26 -10.66 12.61
C GLY A 256 -27.07 -9.15 12.44
N THR A 257 -26.80 -8.42 13.53
CA THR A 257 -26.37 -7.01 13.53
C THR A 257 -24.84 -6.93 13.64
N PHE A 258 -24.28 -5.73 13.71
CA PHE A 258 -22.83 -5.50 13.75
C PHE A 258 -22.44 -4.67 14.97
N ASP A 259 -21.40 -5.11 15.65
CA ASP A 259 -20.86 -4.45 16.85
C ASP A 259 -19.51 -3.83 16.52
N ASN A 260 -19.25 -2.60 16.98
CA ASN A 260 -17.92 -2.03 16.99
C ASN A 260 -17.08 -2.76 18.06
N THR A 261 -16.22 -3.69 17.64
CA THR A 261 -15.47 -4.55 18.55
C THR A 261 -14.09 -4.01 18.89
N TYR A 262 -13.51 -3.15 18.06
CA TYR A 262 -12.22 -2.50 18.32
C TYR A 262 -12.23 -1.08 17.80
N GLU A 263 -11.70 -0.14 18.58
CA GLU A 263 -11.66 1.26 18.20
C GLU A 263 -10.41 1.93 18.81
N TRP A 264 -9.70 2.65 17.94
CA TRP A 264 -8.69 3.61 18.34
C TRP A 264 -9.13 5.00 17.89
N CYS A 265 -8.93 5.99 18.77
CA CYS A 265 -9.16 7.40 18.47
C CYS A 265 -7.87 8.18 18.76
N LYS A 266 -7.55 9.12 17.88
CA LYS A 266 -6.54 10.14 18.11
C LYS A 266 -6.91 10.99 19.32
N ALA A 267 -5.90 11.53 20.01
CA ALA A 267 -6.11 12.42 21.14
C ALA A 267 -7.04 13.60 20.76
N GLY A 268 -8.11 13.78 21.53
CA GLY A 268 -9.13 14.81 21.29
C GLY A 268 -10.34 14.36 20.47
N VAL A 269 -10.34 13.14 19.93
CA VAL A 269 -11.46 12.57 19.17
C VAL A 269 -12.30 11.66 20.09
N SER A 270 -13.62 11.82 20.06
CA SER A 270 -14.55 11.00 20.86
C SER A 270 -14.58 9.54 20.38
N LYS A 271 -14.71 8.63 21.34
CA LYS A 271 -14.94 7.20 21.09
C LYS A 271 -16.42 6.95 20.79
N GLU A 272 -16.68 6.07 19.83
CA GLU A 272 -18.02 5.65 19.43
C GLU A 272 -18.25 4.16 19.63
N LYS A 273 -17.24 3.41 20.09
CA LYS A 273 -17.34 1.96 20.33
C LYS A 273 -18.59 1.57 21.11
N ASP A 274 -18.80 2.17 22.28
CA ASP A 274 -19.93 1.81 23.15
C ASP A 274 -21.29 2.30 22.60
N ASN A 275 -21.29 3.29 21.69
CA ASN A 275 -22.49 3.84 21.05
C ASN A 275 -22.90 3.05 19.80
N LEU A 276 -21.92 2.42 19.12
CA LEU A 276 -22.10 1.71 17.86
C LEU A 276 -22.11 0.19 18.07
N GLN A 277 -23.06 -0.25 18.90
CA GLN A 277 -23.40 -1.66 19.09
C GLN A 277 -24.75 -1.96 18.43
N ASP A 278 -24.96 -3.21 18.02
CA ASP A 278 -26.19 -3.68 17.37
C ASP A 278 -26.58 -2.87 16.12
N VAL A 279 -25.59 -2.44 15.34
CA VAL A 279 -25.83 -1.70 14.10
C VAL A 279 -26.55 -2.60 13.09
N PRO A 280 -27.73 -2.20 12.58
CA PRO A 280 -28.51 -3.03 11.68
C PRO A 280 -27.79 -3.19 10.33
N TYR A 281 -27.97 -4.35 9.70
CA TYR A 281 -27.46 -4.60 8.35
C TYR A 281 -28.12 -3.68 7.32
N GLU A 282 -29.43 -3.52 7.39
CA GLU A 282 -30.21 -2.71 6.44
C GLU A 282 -29.81 -1.23 6.49
N GLY A 283 -29.73 -0.60 5.32
CA GLY A 283 -29.34 0.80 5.17
C GLY A 283 -27.85 0.97 4.86
N ILE A 284 -27.02 1.18 5.88
CA ILE A 284 -25.60 1.55 5.67
C ILE A 284 -24.73 0.35 5.32
N ILE A 285 -24.81 -0.71 6.13
CA ILE A 285 -23.92 -1.86 6.00
C ILE A 285 -24.24 -2.62 4.70
N GLU A 286 -25.51 -2.77 4.37
CA GLU A 286 -25.96 -3.29 3.08
C GLU A 286 -25.36 -2.51 1.90
N THR A 287 -25.40 -1.16 1.95
CA THR A 287 -24.84 -0.30 0.90
C THR A 287 -23.34 -0.51 0.76
N TRP A 288 -22.60 -0.55 1.87
CA TRP A 288 -21.16 -0.83 1.85
C TRP A 288 -20.86 -2.22 1.33
N PHE A 289 -21.60 -3.24 1.77
CA PHE A 289 -21.41 -4.62 1.35
C PHE A 289 -21.65 -4.81 -0.14
N ALA A 290 -22.62 -4.08 -0.72
CA ALA A 290 -22.80 -4.03 -2.17
C ALA A 290 -21.60 -3.38 -2.87
N GLN A 291 -21.13 -2.22 -2.41
CA GLN A 291 -19.98 -1.53 -3.01
C GLN A 291 -18.67 -2.33 -2.89
N TYR A 292 -18.48 -3.06 -1.80
CA TYR A 292 -17.34 -3.95 -1.61
C TYR A 292 -17.26 -5.08 -2.64
N GLN A 293 -18.41 -5.51 -3.21
CA GLN A 293 -18.40 -6.49 -4.29
C GLN A 293 -17.89 -5.92 -5.61
N GLU A 294 -18.01 -4.60 -5.81
CA GLU A 294 -17.53 -3.91 -7.00
C GLU A 294 -16.06 -3.48 -6.88
N SER A 295 -15.67 -2.93 -5.73
CA SER A 295 -14.39 -2.21 -5.59
C SER A 295 -13.53 -2.63 -4.38
N ASN A 296 -13.86 -3.72 -3.68
CA ASN A 296 -13.18 -4.22 -2.47
C ASN A 296 -13.04 -3.22 -1.31
N ASN A 297 -13.41 -1.95 -1.50
CA ASN A 297 -13.37 -0.89 -0.52
C ASN A 297 -14.42 0.18 -0.83
N VAL A 298 -14.61 1.10 0.10
CA VAL A 298 -15.40 2.31 -0.09
C VAL A 298 -14.57 3.49 0.38
N ILE A 299 -14.48 4.51 -0.47
CA ILE A 299 -13.73 5.74 -0.21
C ILE A 299 -14.71 6.92 -0.27
N ILE A 300 -14.76 7.70 0.80
CA ILE A 300 -15.46 8.98 0.87
C ILE A 300 -14.40 10.07 0.86
N HIS A 301 -14.33 10.83 -0.24
CA HIS A 301 -13.43 11.98 -0.38
C HIS A 301 -14.00 13.26 0.26
N ASP A 302 -15.33 13.39 0.30
CA ASP A 302 -16.03 14.48 0.96
C ASP A 302 -17.42 14.00 1.40
N ILE A 303 -17.67 14.04 2.72
CA ILE A 303 -18.95 13.65 3.30
C ILE A 303 -20.12 14.50 2.77
N GLU A 304 -19.90 15.75 2.36
CA GLU A 304 -20.98 16.59 1.81
C GLU A 304 -21.47 16.09 0.45
N GLU A 305 -20.63 15.38 -0.31
CA GLU A 305 -21.07 14.70 -1.53
C GLU A 305 -21.91 13.47 -1.24
N CYS A 306 -21.66 12.77 -0.12
CA CYS A 306 -22.47 11.63 0.30
C CYS A 306 -23.93 12.00 0.54
N LYS A 307 -24.24 13.25 0.92
CA LYS A 307 -25.64 13.69 1.06
C LYS A 307 -26.45 13.52 -0.22
N LYS A 308 -25.80 13.60 -1.39
CA LYS A 308 -26.45 13.47 -2.70
C LYS A 308 -26.66 12.01 -3.11
N THR A 309 -25.83 11.09 -2.59
CA THR A 309 -25.79 9.68 -3.02
C THR A 309 -26.39 8.73 -1.98
N SER A 310 -26.29 9.03 -0.68
CA SER A 310 -26.88 8.26 0.41
C SER A 310 -27.10 9.12 1.67
N GLU A 311 -28.34 9.55 1.87
CA GLU A 311 -28.74 10.32 3.06
C GLU A 311 -28.54 9.53 4.36
N ALA A 312 -28.76 8.20 4.33
CA ALA A 312 -28.56 7.33 5.50
C ALA A 312 -27.09 7.32 5.97
N ILE A 313 -26.13 7.27 5.05
CA ILE A 313 -24.70 7.33 5.38
C ILE A 313 -24.34 8.70 5.96
N TYR A 314 -24.84 9.78 5.34
CA TYR A 314 -24.59 11.15 5.79
C TYR A 314 -25.07 11.39 7.23
N GLU A 315 -26.33 11.07 7.53
CA GLU A 315 -26.94 11.30 8.84
C GLU A 315 -26.27 10.49 9.97
N ARG A 316 -25.59 9.39 9.64
CA ARG A 316 -24.86 8.57 10.62
C ARG A 316 -23.42 9.03 10.81
N LEU A 317 -22.71 9.36 9.74
CA LEU A 317 -21.28 9.68 9.81
C LEU A 317 -21.01 11.15 10.15
N LYS A 318 -21.82 12.09 9.63
CA LYS A 318 -21.58 13.53 9.83
C LYS A 318 -21.63 13.94 11.31
N PRO A 319 -22.58 13.48 12.15
CA PRO A 319 -22.61 13.82 13.58
C PRO A 319 -21.38 13.33 14.35
N GLN A 320 -20.70 12.30 13.84
CA GLN A 320 -19.48 11.74 14.45
C GLN A 320 -18.21 12.53 14.06
N GLY A 321 -18.33 13.58 13.21
CA GLY A 321 -17.20 14.38 12.76
C GLY A 321 -16.43 13.79 11.59
N VAL A 322 -17.01 12.84 10.85
CA VAL A 322 -16.39 12.23 9.66
C VAL A 322 -16.54 13.15 8.45
N ASN A 323 -15.43 13.42 7.76
CA ASN A 323 -15.33 14.21 6.54
C ASN A 323 -14.75 13.40 5.37
N THR A 324 -13.73 12.59 5.63
CA THR A 324 -13.20 11.57 4.71
C THR A 324 -13.25 10.20 5.38
N LEU A 325 -13.36 9.13 4.60
CA LEU A 325 -13.44 7.77 5.15
C LEU A 325 -12.90 6.76 4.15
N VAL A 326 -12.20 5.75 4.66
CA VAL A 326 -11.91 4.52 3.91
C VAL A 326 -12.39 3.34 4.72
N THR A 327 -13.18 2.46 4.13
CA THR A 327 -13.67 1.24 4.77
C THR A 327 -13.57 0.05 3.84
N ALA A 328 -13.34 -1.13 4.39
CA ALA A 328 -13.20 -2.37 3.63
C ALA A 328 -13.88 -3.55 4.33
N PRO A 329 -14.34 -4.56 3.58
CA PRO A 329 -14.93 -5.76 4.14
C PRO A 329 -13.85 -6.58 4.85
N ILE A 330 -14.26 -7.31 5.89
CA ILE A 330 -13.48 -8.42 6.45
C ILE A 330 -14.12 -9.70 5.95
N LYS A 331 -13.34 -10.54 5.25
CA LYS A 331 -13.83 -11.77 4.62
C LYS A 331 -13.16 -12.99 5.26
N ILE A 332 -13.96 -13.93 5.72
CA ILE A 332 -13.48 -15.24 6.17
C ILE A 332 -14.13 -16.31 5.28
N ASN A 333 -13.29 -17.11 4.60
CA ASN A 333 -13.73 -18.13 3.64
C ASN A 333 -14.70 -17.61 2.57
N GLY A 334 -14.48 -16.38 2.09
CA GLY A 334 -15.33 -15.72 1.09
C GLY A 334 -16.63 -15.12 1.64
N LYS A 335 -16.97 -15.34 2.92
CA LYS A 335 -18.12 -14.70 3.58
C LYS A 335 -17.66 -13.40 4.25
N MET A 336 -18.40 -12.31 4.04
CA MET A 336 -18.20 -11.07 4.79
C MET A 336 -18.68 -11.28 6.23
N VAL A 337 -17.78 -11.10 7.18
CA VAL A 337 -18.04 -11.27 8.63
C VAL A 337 -18.01 -9.94 9.37
N GLY A 338 -17.70 -8.85 8.68
CA GLY A 338 -17.46 -7.55 9.27
C GLY A 338 -16.88 -6.58 8.27
N PHE A 339 -16.44 -5.43 8.76
CA PHE A 339 -15.68 -4.45 8.02
C PHE A 339 -14.75 -3.71 8.97
N TYR A 340 -13.71 -3.09 8.44
CA TYR A 340 -12.87 -2.17 9.19
C TYR A 340 -12.84 -0.83 8.47
N GLY A 341 -12.61 0.25 9.19
CA GLY A 341 -12.56 1.58 8.60
C GLY A 341 -11.66 2.55 9.33
N VAL A 342 -11.31 3.61 8.62
CA VAL A 342 -10.55 4.75 9.12
C VAL A 342 -11.27 6.05 8.77
N ASP A 343 -11.43 6.92 9.76
CA ASP A 343 -12.08 8.22 9.63
C ASP A 343 -11.05 9.34 9.52
N ASN A 344 -11.34 10.30 8.65
CA ASN A 344 -10.53 11.50 8.40
C ASN A 344 -9.05 11.27 8.05
N PRO A 345 -8.66 10.23 7.28
CA PRO A 345 -7.30 10.22 6.73
C PRO A 345 -7.09 11.42 5.79
N PRO A 346 -5.86 11.97 5.70
CA PRO A 346 -5.54 13.02 4.73
C PRO A 346 -5.84 12.58 3.29
N GLU A 347 -6.33 13.50 2.46
CA GLU A 347 -6.79 13.21 1.09
C GLU A 347 -5.68 12.56 0.24
N GLU A 348 -4.44 13.03 0.38
CA GLU A 348 -3.27 12.50 -0.31
C GLU A 348 -2.95 11.04 0.05
N LYS A 349 -3.45 10.54 1.19
CA LYS A 349 -3.24 9.16 1.65
C LYS A 349 -4.36 8.20 1.27
N LEU A 350 -5.51 8.67 0.80
CA LEU A 350 -6.66 7.81 0.46
C LEU A 350 -6.28 6.70 -0.54
N HIS A 351 -5.49 7.04 -1.57
CA HIS A 351 -5.00 6.08 -2.55
C HIS A 351 -3.94 5.11 -1.97
N GLU A 352 -3.07 5.57 -1.05
CA GLU A 352 -2.11 4.70 -0.36
C GLU A 352 -2.86 3.63 0.45
N ILE A 353 -3.85 4.05 1.25
CA ILE A 353 -4.69 3.18 2.07
C ILE A 353 -5.43 2.16 1.21
N SER A 354 -6.02 2.63 0.09
CA SER A 354 -6.71 1.75 -0.87
C SER A 354 -5.82 0.63 -1.39
N ASN A 355 -4.52 0.89 -1.59
CA ASN A 355 -3.59 -0.13 -2.07
C ASN A 355 -3.10 -1.07 -0.94
N GLU A 356 -3.13 -0.63 0.31
CA GLU A 356 -2.77 -1.44 1.49
C GLU A 356 -3.95 -2.29 2.00
N ILE A 357 -5.14 -2.06 1.45
CA ILE A 357 -6.40 -2.51 2.05
C ILE A 357 -6.54 -4.03 2.11
N ASP A 358 -6.06 -4.74 1.09
CA ASP A 358 -6.12 -6.21 1.04
C ASP A 358 -5.19 -6.84 2.10
N MET A 359 -4.05 -6.19 2.37
CA MET A 359 -3.08 -6.68 3.35
C MET A 359 -3.57 -6.43 4.79
N ILE A 360 -4.16 -5.25 5.04
CA ILE A 360 -4.80 -4.94 6.32
C ILE A 360 -5.97 -5.90 6.57
N GLU A 361 -6.81 -6.12 5.56
CA GLU A 361 -7.92 -7.08 5.61
C GLU A 361 -7.42 -8.47 5.99
N PHE A 362 -6.38 -8.96 5.31
CA PHE A 362 -5.80 -10.27 5.58
C PHE A 362 -5.30 -10.39 7.02
N MET A 363 -4.62 -9.37 7.54
CA MET A 363 -4.12 -9.39 8.92
C MET A 363 -5.26 -9.36 9.94
N ILE A 364 -6.27 -8.50 9.73
CA ILE A 364 -7.43 -8.44 10.63
C ILE A 364 -8.21 -9.75 10.59
N SER A 365 -8.49 -10.30 9.41
CA SER A 365 -9.23 -11.56 9.26
C SER A 365 -8.45 -12.74 9.85
N PHE A 366 -7.13 -12.79 9.69
CA PHE A 366 -6.26 -13.77 10.33
C PHE A 366 -6.34 -13.69 11.85
N MET A 367 -6.25 -12.48 12.43
CA MET A 367 -6.29 -12.29 13.87
C MET A 367 -7.66 -12.60 14.47
N ILE A 368 -8.75 -12.24 13.80
CA ILE A 368 -10.12 -12.62 14.21
C ILE A 368 -10.27 -14.14 14.21
N ARG A 369 -9.76 -14.83 13.18
CA ARG A 369 -9.78 -16.30 13.15
C ARG A 369 -8.97 -16.91 14.27
N LEU A 370 -7.79 -16.35 14.56
CA LEU A 370 -6.93 -16.83 15.64
C LEU A 370 -7.63 -16.66 17.00
N ARG A 371 -8.25 -15.50 17.25
CA ARG A 371 -9.09 -15.24 18.44
C ARG A 371 -10.21 -16.26 18.57
N ASN A 372 -11.05 -16.38 17.53
CA ASN A 372 -12.20 -17.27 17.57
C ASN A 372 -11.81 -18.75 17.75
N ASN A 373 -10.68 -19.17 17.17
CA ASN A 373 -10.13 -20.51 17.39
C ASN A 373 -9.61 -20.70 18.81
N ALA A 374 -8.92 -19.71 19.37
CA ALA A 374 -8.45 -19.74 20.75
C ALA A 374 -9.64 -19.83 21.73
N ASP A 375 -10.68 -19.02 21.51
CA ASP A 375 -11.91 -19.04 22.30
C ASP A 375 -12.62 -20.40 22.20
N ALA A 376 -12.74 -20.96 21.00
CA ALA A 376 -13.34 -22.28 20.79
C ALA A 376 -12.54 -23.40 21.46
N LEU A 377 -11.20 -23.34 21.40
CA LEU A 377 -10.32 -24.30 22.06
C LEU A 377 -10.40 -24.19 23.58
N GLU A 378 -10.39 -22.97 24.12
CA GLU A 378 -10.57 -22.73 25.55
C GLU A 378 -11.94 -23.24 26.00
N HIS A 379 -13.00 -22.91 25.26
CA HIS A 379 -14.36 -23.37 25.54
C HIS A 379 -14.42 -24.90 25.56
N SER A 380 -13.89 -25.56 24.52
CA SER A 380 -13.86 -27.03 24.44
C SER A 380 -13.01 -27.68 25.55
N ALA A 381 -11.99 -26.98 26.05
CA ALA A 381 -11.12 -27.50 27.09
C ALA A 381 -11.67 -27.28 28.51
N LEU A 382 -12.47 -26.23 28.72
CA LEU A 382 -12.89 -25.77 30.05
C LEU A 382 -14.38 -25.87 30.32
N TYR A 383 -15.20 -26.16 29.31
CA TYR A 383 -16.65 -26.27 29.44
C TYR A 383 -17.12 -27.69 29.11
N ASP A 384 -18.20 -28.10 29.77
CA ASP A 384 -18.92 -29.32 29.50
C ASP A 384 -19.88 -29.13 28.32
N GLN A 385 -19.77 -29.99 27.31
CA GLN A 385 -20.47 -29.83 26.04
C GLN A 385 -21.99 -29.97 26.13
N LEU A 386 -22.49 -30.74 27.11
CA LEU A 386 -23.93 -30.92 27.29
C LEU A 386 -24.55 -29.73 28.02
N THR A 387 -23.88 -29.23 29.05
CA THR A 387 -24.50 -28.30 30.02
C THR A 387 -24.03 -26.85 29.88
N ASP A 388 -22.94 -26.60 29.15
CA ASP A 388 -22.27 -25.30 29.07
C ASP A 388 -21.90 -24.76 30.48
N CYS A 389 -21.72 -25.66 31.44
CA CYS A 389 -21.06 -25.37 32.72
C CYS A 389 -19.56 -25.53 32.54
N LYS A 390 -18.77 -24.90 33.41
CA LYS A 390 -17.33 -25.19 33.45
C LYS A 390 -17.12 -26.67 33.81
N ASN A 391 -16.04 -27.30 33.35
CA ASN A 391 -15.76 -28.70 33.65
C ASN A 391 -14.80 -28.83 34.86
N ARG A 392 -14.48 -30.07 35.24
CA ARG A 392 -13.54 -30.38 36.34
C ARG A 392 -12.18 -29.69 36.17
N LYS A 393 -11.61 -29.67 34.96
CA LYS A 393 -10.32 -29.03 34.67
C LYS A 393 -10.37 -27.52 34.95
N ALA A 394 -11.47 -26.87 34.59
CA ALA A 394 -11.68 -25.45 34.89
C ALA A 394 -11.83 -25.17 36.39
N LEU A 395 -12.40 -26.10 37.17
CA LEU A 395 -12.42 -25.99 38.63
C LEU A 395 -11.00 -26.07 39.19
N ASP A 396 -10.25 -27.10 38.78
CA ASP A 396 -8.87 -27.30 39.23
C ASP A 396 -8.03 -26.05 38.94
N TRP A 397 -8.08 -25.53 37.71
CA TRP A 397 -7.37 -24.30 37.32
C TRP A 397 -7.77 -23.07 38.14
N ALA A 398 -9.05 -22.90 38.45
CA ALA A 398 -9.52 -21.73 39.21
C ALA A 398 -8.97 -21.69 40.64
N TYR A 399 -8.69 -22.85 41.23
CA TYR A 399 -8.43 -22.99 42.67
C TYR A 399 -7.05 -23.59 43.02
N THR A 400 -6.22 -23.99 42.05
CA THR A 400 -4.89 -24.57 42.31
C THR A 400 -3.87 -23.57 42.89
N GLU A 401 -3.94 -22.28 42.56
CA GLU A 401 -2.87 -21.31 42.92
C GLU A 401 -3.35 -19.99 43.55
N LYS A 402 -4.67 -19.74 43.66
CA LYS A 402 -5.20 -18.39 43.95
C LYS A 402 -6.22 -18.31 45.10
N LEU A 403 -6.33 -19.34 45.93
CA LEU A 403 -7.44 -19.47 46.87
C LEU A 403 -7.53 -18.37 47.94
N GLU A 404 -6.39 -17.84 48.40
CA GLU A 404 -6.32 -16.88 49.51
C GLU A 404 -7.07 -15.56 49.25
N LYS A 405 -7.30 -15.19 47.98
CA LYS A 405 -7.95 -13.93 47.59
C LYS A 405 -9.48 -14.00 47.52
N TYR A 406 -10.07 -15.15 47.81
CA TYR A 406 -11.48 -15.42 47.52
C TYR A 406 -12.38 -15.65 48.75
N PHE A 407 -11.87 -15.34 49.95
CA PHE A 407 -12.61 -15.52 51.20
C PHE A 407 -13.44 -14.27 51.58
N PRO A 408 -14.63 -14.44 52.18
CA PRO A 408 -15.29 -15.71 52.53
C PRO A 408 -15.73 -16.54 51.31
N LEU A 409 -15.60 -17.87 51.41
CA LEU A 409 -15.80 -18.80 50.30
C LEU A 409 -16.86 -19.85 50.65
N ALA A 410 -17.84 -20.04 49.76
CA ALA A 410 -18.84 -21.10 49.89
C ALA A 410 -18.74 -22.12 48.75
N VAL A 411 -18.95 -23.39 49.08
CA VAL A 411 -19.00 -24.52 48.15
C VAL A 411 -20.35 -25.20 48.30
N VAL A 412 -20.99 -25.48 47.17
CA VAL A 412 -22.21 -26.29 47.07
C VAL A 412 -21.90 -27.51 46.21
N MET A 413 -22.01 -28.69 46.80
CA MET A 413 -22.00 -29.95 46.07
C MET A 413 -23.42 -30.37 45.74
N CYS A 414 -23.64 -30.76 44.49
CA CYS A 414 -24.94 -31.10 43.94
C CYS A 414 -24.85 -32.40 43.16
N ASP A 415 -25.78 -33.30 43.42
CA ASP A 415 -25.89 -34.57 42.72
C ASP A 415 -27.34 -34.83 42.32
N LEU A 416 -27.57 -35.24 41.06
CA LEU A 416 -28.91 -35.47 40.54
C LEU A 416 -29.51 -36.78 41.07
N ASN A 417 -30.69 -36.66 41.67
CA ASN A 417 -31.45 -37.81 42.14
C ASN A 417 -32.25 -38.43 40.99
N GLY A 418 -32.20 -39.77 40.86
CA GLY A 418 -33.08 -40.50 39.95
C GLY A 418 -32.68 -40.49 38.47
N LEU A 419 -31.47 -40.01 38.12
CA LEU A 419 -31.04 -39.89 36.72
C LEU A 419 -31.03 -41.24 35.98
N LYS A 420 -30.56 -42.31 36.65
CA LYS A 420 -30.52 -43.66 36.05
C LYS A 420 -31.93 -44.14 35.70
N GLU A 421 -32.87 -43.95 36.61
CA GLU A 421 -34.28 -44.34 36.42
C GLU A 421 -34.92 -43.56 35.26
N ILE A 422 -34.59 -42.28 35.11
CA ILE A 422 -35.04 -41.47 33.97
C ILE A 422 -34.46 -42.02 32.66
N ASN A 423 -33.16 -42.35 32.63
CA ASN A 423 -32.52 -42.94 31.46
C ASN A 423 -33.14 -44.29 31.09
N ASP A 424 -33.33 -45.17 32.07
CA ASP A 424 -33.86 -46.52 31.86
C ASP A 424 -35.33 -46.50 31.41
N GLN A 425 -36.14 -45.54 31.89
CA GLN A 425 -37.57 -45.47 31.57
C GLN A 425 -37.91 -44.60 30.36
N LYS A 426 -37.13 -43.55 30.10
CA LYS A 426 -37.46 -42.50 29.12
C LYS A 426 -36.36 -42.26 28.09
N GLY A 427 -35.27 -43.01 28.15
CA GLY A 427 -34.12 -42.90 27.26
C GLY A 427 -33.13 -41.81 27.66
N HIS A 428 -31.94 -41.89 27.08
CA HIS A 428 -30.83 -40.97 27.38
C HIS A 428 -31.15 -39.51 27.07
N ASP A 429 -31.90 -39.22 26.00
CA ASP A 429 -32.32 -37.84 25.68
C ASP A 429 -33.12 -37.18 26.80
N ALA A 430 -33.92 -37.96 27.54
CA ALA A 430 -34.68 -37.46 28.68
C ALA A 430 -33.78 -37.18 29.89
N GLY A 431 -32.76 -38.00 30.11
CA GLY A 431 -31.74 -37.75 31.11
C GLY A 431 -30.89 -36.53 30.78
N ASP A 432 -30.47 -36.38 29.53
CA ASP A 432 -29.71 -35.23 29.06
C ASP A 432 -30.48 -33.93 29.27
N LYS A 433 -31.78 -33.91 28.94
CA LYS A 433 -32.66 -32.77 29.25
C LYS A 433 -32.73 -32.46 30.75
N PHE A 434 -32.79 -33.49 31.59
CA PHE A 434 -32.82 -33.32 33.05
C PHE A 434 -31.50 -32.74 33.58
N ILE A 435 -30.36 -33.19 33.06
CA ILE A 435 -29.03 -32.65 33.38
C ILE A 435 -28.94 -31.18 32.94
N VAL A 436 -29.34 -30.86 31.70
CA VAL A 436 -29.34 -29.49 31.16
C VAL A 436 -30.21 -28.55 32.00
N GLN A 437 -31.43 -28.98 32.35
CA GLN A 437 -32.34 -28.15 33.16
C GLN A 437 -31.80 -27.91 34.57
N THR A 438 -31.16 -28.92 35.16
CA THR A 438 -30.50 -28.77 36.47
C THR A 438 -29.33 -27.78 36.37
N ALA A 439 -28.49 -27.92 35.34
CA ALA A 439 -27.38 -27.00 35.09
C ALA A 439 -27.86 -25.55 34.86
N GLN A 440 -28.92 -25.34 34.09
CA GLN A 440 -29.51 -24.01 33.86
C GLN A 440 -29.99 -23.37 35.16
N THR A 441 -30.68 -24.15 36.00
CA THR A 441 -31.14 -23.71 37.33
C THR A 441 -29.97 -23.35 38.24
N LEU A 442 -28.92 -24.19 38.29
CA LEU A 442 -27.72 -23.89 39.08
C LEU A 442 -27.03 -22.63 38.57
N LYS A 443 -26.91 -22.44 37.26
CA LYS A 443 -26.31 -21.23 36.65
C LYS A 443 -27.13 -19.97 36.91
N SER A 444 -28.46 -20.06 36.96
CA SER A 444 -29.32 -18.90 37.26
C SER A 444 -29.25 -18.49 38.72
N VAL A 445 -29.15 -19.45 39.65
CA VAL A 445 -29.07 -19.16 41.09
C VAL A 445 -27.67 -18.76 41.52
N PHE A 446 -26.65 -19.53 41.14
CA PHE A 446 -25.27 -19.35 41.62
C PHE A 446 -24.38 -18.53 40.67
N GLY A 447 -24.88 -18.22 39.47
CA GLY A 447 -24.16 -17.48 38.44
C GLY A 447 -23.35 -18.38 37.50
N LYS A 448 -23.47 -18.13 36.19
CA LYS A 448 -22.84 -18.95 35.11
C LYS A 448 -21.35 -19.21 35.31
N ARG A 449 -20.60 -18.25 35.88
CA ARG A 449 -19.14 -18.35 36.06
C ARG A 449 -18.70 -19.23 37.23
N HIS A 450 -19.64 -19.60 38.11
CA HIS A 450 -19.38 -20.26 39.40
C HIS A 450 -19.81 -21.72 39.45
N VAL A 451 -20.48 -22.22 38.40
CA VAL A 451 -20.99 -23.60 38.35
C VAL A 451 -20.12 -24.46 37.46
N TYR A 452 -19.75 -25.62 37.98
CA TYR A 452 -18.91 -26.60 37.31
C TYR A 452 -19.59 -27.98 37.33
N ARG A 453 -19.43 -28.75 36.26
CA ARG A 453 -19.85 -30.16 36.17
C ARG A 453 -18.63 -31.06 36.37
N LEU A 454 -18.72 -31.96 37.34
CA LEU A 454 -17.62 -32.86 37.74
C LEU A 454 -17.69 -34.24 37.10
N GLY A 455 -18.89 -34.68 36.72
CA GLY A 455 -19.19 -36.01 36.23
C GLY A 455 -20.59 -36.10 35.61
N GLY A 456 -21.14 -37.31 35.52
CA GLY A 456 -22.43 -37.57 34.88
C GLY A 456 -23.59 -36.80 35.52
N ASP A 457 -23.78 -36.99 36.83
CA ASP A 457 -24.85 -36.42 37.67
C ASP A 457 -24.35 -35.40 38.69
N GLU A 458 -23.06 -35.06 38.69
CA GLU A 458 -22.43 -34.25 39.74
C GLU A 458 -22.06 -32.83 39.28
N PHE A 459 -22.47 -31.84 40.07
CA PHE A 459 -22.17 -30.42 39.90
C PHE A 459 -21.61 -29.82 41.18
N ILE A 460 -20.76 -28.81 41.03
CA ILE A 460 -20.24 -27.98 42.11
C ILE A 460 -20.48 -26.51 41.80
N ALA A 461 -20.93 -25.74 42.78
CA ALA A 461 -20.88 -24.28 42.73
C ALA A 461 -19.85 -23.76 43.73
N VAL A 462 -18.95 -22.87 43.29
CA VAL A 462 -17.97 -22.23 44.16
C VAL A 462 -18.14 -20.71 44.11
N LEU A 463 -18.49 -20.15 45.26
CA LEU A 463 -18.95 -18.77 45.42
C LEU A 463 -17.91 -18.00 46.26
N PRO A 464 -16.99 -17.28 45.61
CA PRO A 464 -15.99 -16.48 46.29
C PRO A 464 -16.59 -15.17 46.81
N ASN A 465 -16.00 -14.63 47.88
CA ASN A 465 -16.36 -13.36 48.50
C ASN A 465 -17.85 -13.23 48.89
N ILE A 466 -18.47 -14.34 49.30
CA ILE A 466 -19.90 -14.37 49.65
C ILE A 466 -20.11 -14.44 51.16
N THR A 467 -20.95 -13.55 51.70
CA THR A 467 -21.29 -13.57 53.12
C THR A 467 -22.26 -14.70 53.45
N HIS A 468 -22.22 -15.20 54.69
CA HIS A 468 -23.11 -16.26 55.14
C HIS A 468 -24.61 -15.96 54.90
N PRO A 469 -25.14 -14.75 55.20
CA PRO A 469 -26.56 -14.44 54.93
C PRO A 469 -26.91 -14.46 53.43
N ALA A 470 -26.02 -13.95 52.57
CA ALA A 470 -26.23 -13.94 51.12
C ALA A 470 -26.21 -15.37 50.56
N PHE A 471 -25.27 -16.20 51.04
CA PHE A 471 -25.17 -17.60 50.66
C PHE A 471 -26.44 -18.39 51.05
N GLN A 472 -26.94 -18.22 52.28
CA GLN A 472 -28.16 -18.88 52.73
C GLN A 472 -29.37 -18.52 51.86
N LYS A 473 -29.49 -17.27 51.41
CA LYS A 473 -30.57 -16.85 50.49
C LYS A 473 -30.49 -17.55 49.13
N LEU A 474 -29.28 -17.67 48.57
CA LEU A 474 -29.07 -18.40 47.32
C LEU A 474 -29.36 -19.90 47.49
N LEU A 475 -28.94 -20.49 48.61
CA LEU A 475 -29.18 -21.90 48.91
C LEU A 475 -30.67 -22.21 49.03
N GLU A 476 -31.45 -21.38 49.73
CA GLU A 476 -32.90 -21.55 49.84
C GLU A 476 -33.60 -21.39 48.48
N THR A 477 -33.10 -20.48 47.63
CA THR A 477 -33.58 -20.33 46.25
C THR A 477 -33.30 -21.60 45.44
N ALA A 478 -32.09 -22.16 45.54
CA ALA A 478 -31.73 -23.40 44.85
C ALA A 478 -32.59 -24.58 45.33
N LYS A 479 -32.77 -24.75 46.65
CA LYS A 479 -33.64 -25.79 47.23
C LYS A 479 -35.09 -25.65 46.76
N SER A 480 -35.61 -24.43 46.68
CA SER A 480 -36.98 -24.18 46.21
C SER A 480 -37.16 -24.50 44.72
N GLN A 481 -36.17 -24.22 43.88
CA GLN A 481 -36.27 -24.42 42.43
C GLN A 481 -35.96 -25.87 42.01
N LEU A 482 -35.00 -26.53 42.67
CA LEU A 482 -34.60 -27.89 42.35
C LEU A 482 -35.41 -28.94 43.14
N GLY A 483 -35.92 -28.60 44.33
CA GLY A 483 -36.68 -29.51 45.17
C GLY A 483 -35.95 -30.82 45.47
N ALA A 484 -36.68 -31.94 45.47
CA ALA A 484 -36.12 -33.28 45.72
C ALA A 484 -35.36 -33.89 44.52
N THR A 485 -35.25 -33.15 43.41
CA THR A 485 -34.60 -33.66 42.18
C THR A 485 -33.08 -33.72 42.29
N VAL A 486 -32.50 -33.07 43.31
CA VAL A 486 -31.07 -33.06 43.59
C VAL A 486 -30.83 -33.28 45.08
N SER A 487 -29.64 -33.79 45.40
CA SER A 487 -29.10 -33.81 46.74
C SER A 487 -28.03 -32.74 46.84
N LEU A 488 -28.17 -31.84 47.81
CA LEU A 488 -27.24 -30.73 48.03
C LEU A 488 -26.45 -30.94 49.32
N GLY A 489 -25.17 -30.59 49.29
CA GLY A 489 -24.33 -30.44 50.45
C GLY A 489 -23.53 -29.15 50.35
N THR A 490 -23.21 -28.55 51.47
CA THR A 490 -22.69 -27.19 51.53
C THR A 490 -21.58 -27.04 52.55
N ALA A 491 -20.63 -26.17 52.25
CA ALA A 491 -19.62 -25.76 53.20
C ALA A 491 -19.28 -24.29 52.96
N ILE A 492 -19.12 -23.52 54.03
CA ILE A 492 -18.72 -22.12 53.95
C ILE A 492 -17.61 -21.86 54.96
N SER A 493 -16.56 -21.17 54.52
CA SER A 493 -15.52 -20.66 55.42
C SER A 493 -15.45 -19.14 55.36
N GLY A 494 -15.38 -18.53 56.55
CA GLY A 494 -15.11 -17.11 56.72
C GLY A 494 -13.63 -16.77 56.82
N THR A 495 -12.73 -17.76 56.86
CA THR A 495 -11.31 -17.55 57.17
C THR A 495 -10.40 -18.16 56.11
N LYS A 496 -9.36 -17.41 55.74
CA LYS A 496 -8.33 -17.82 54.76
C LYS A 496 -7.53 -19.06 55.16
N ASP A 497 -7.58 -19.47 56.43
CA ASP A 497 -6.82 -20.61 56.97
C ASP A 497 -7.45 -21.97 56.62
N THR A 498 -8.62 -21.99 55.97
CA THR A 498 -9.31 -23.23 55.58
C THR A 498 -8.87 -23.70 54.20
N ASP A 499 -8.30 -24.91 54.11
CA ASP A 499 -7.97 -25.57 52.84
C ASP A 499 -9.24 -25.84 52.01
N PHE A 500 -9.20 -25.48 50.72
CA PHE A 500 -10.27 -25.77 49.76
C PHE A 500 -10.66 -27.24 49.74
N LYS A 501 -9.68 -28.14 49.85
CA LYS A 501 -9.94 -29.59 49.86
C LYS A 501 -10.78 -30.00 51.07
N LEU A 502 -10.62 -29.32 52.21
CA LEU A 502 -11.44 -29.58 53.40
C LEU A 502 -12.87 -29.08 53.21
N LEU A 503 -13.07 -27.91 52.62
CA LEU A 503 -14.40 -27.39 52.29
C LEU A 503 -15.13 -28.30 51.30
N LEU A 504 -14.41 -28.72 50.25
CA LEU A 504 -14.94 -29.64 49.26
C LEU A 504 -15.37 -30.97 49.91
N LYS A 505 -14.52 -31.53 50.78
CA LYS A 505 -14.81 -32.77 51.50
C LYS A 505 -16.01 -32.65 52.46
N ALA A 506 -16.17 -31.50 53.12
CA ALA A 506 -17.31 -31.25 54.00
C ALA A 506 -18.63 -31.15 53.22
N ALA A 507 -18.63 -30.40 52.12
CA ALA A 507 -19.80 -30.28 51.24
C ALA A 507 -20.17 -31.62 50.60
N ASP A 508 -19.18 -32.41 50.16
CA ASP A 508 -19.38 -33.74 49.58
C ASP A 508 -20.00 -34.72 50.59
N ALA A 509 -19.51 -34.72 51.84
CA ALA A 509 -20.06 -35.57 52.90
C ALA A 509 -21.53 -35.22 53.23
N GLU A 510 -21.89 -33.94 53.29
CA GLU A 510 -23.28 -33.50 53.50
C GLU A 510 -24.18 -33.89 52.31
N MET A 511 -23.68 -33.75 51.08
CA MET A 511 -24.40 -34.13 49.87
C MET A 511 -24.67 -35.63 49.85
N TYR A 512 -23.67 -36.45 50.19
CA TYR A 512 -23.80 -37.91 50.24
C TYR A 512 -24.84 -38.36 51.26
N GLU A 513 -24.86 -37.77 52.46
CA GLU A 513 -25.87 -38.09 53.47
C GLU A 513 -27.28 -37.67 53.01
N THR A 514 -27.41 -36.49 52.38
CA THR A 514 -28.67 -36.04 51.77
C THR A 514 -29.16 -37.01 50.70
N LYS A 515 -28.26 -37.49 49.83
CA LYS A 515 -28.57 -38.48 48.78
C LYS A 515 -29.02 -39.81 49.39
N LYS A 516 -28.36 -40.25 50.46
CA LYS A 516 -28.74 -41.47 51.18
C LYS A 516 -30.14 -41.35 51.80
N GLN A 517 -30.45 -40.21 52.45
CA GLN A 517 -31.78 -39.95 53.01
C GLN A 517 -32.86 -39.95 51.93
N TYR A 518 -32.60 -39.33 50.77
CA TYR A 518 -33.52 -39.36 49.63
C TYR A 518 -33.90 -40.80 49.21
N TYR A 519 -32.92 -41.69 49.07
CA TYR A 519 -33.17 -43.07 48.66
C TYR A 519 -33.85 -43.93 49.75
N ILE A 520 -33.60 -43.62 51.04
CA ILE A 520 -34.30 -44.25 52.17
C ILE A 520 -35.79 -43.84 52.15
N VAL A 521 -36.07 -42.54 52.06
CA VAL A 521 -37.44 -42.00 52.12
C VAL A 521 -38.26 -42.44 50.90
N THR A 522 -37.64 -42.52 49.73
CA THR A 522 -38.34 -42.93 48.50
C THR A 522 -38.49 -44.45 48.34
N GLY A 523 -37.91 -45.25 49.26
CA GLY A 523 -38.01 -46.72 49.23
C GLY A 523 -37.26 -47.39 48.07
N LYS A 524 -36.34 -46.67 47.42
CA LYS A 524 -35.61 -47.09 46.23
C LYS A 524 -34.16 -47.45 46.60
N ASP A 525 -33.97 -48.61 47.24
CA ASP A 525 -32.61 -49.08 47.58
C ASP A 525 -31.85 -49.51 46.32
N ARG A 526 -30.73 -48.82 46.01
CA ARG A 526 -29.84 -49.11 44.87
C ARG A 526 -29.30 -50.55 44.87
N ARG A 527 -29.33 -51.26 46.00
CA ARG A 527 -28.79 -52.63 46.14
C ARG A 527 -29.68 -53.75 45.59
N LYS A 528 -30.90 -53.46 45.10
CA LYS A 528 -31.82 -54.51 44.60
C LYS A 528 -31.73 -54.84 43.11
N HIS A 529 -30.94 -54.13 42.30
CA HIS A 529 -30.91 -54.32 40.82
C HIS A 529 -29.50 -54.59 40.24
N SER A 530 -28.63 -55.22 41.03
CA SER A 530 -27.41 -55.86 40.52
C SER A 530 -27.49 -57.36 40.80
N LEU A 531 -28.25 -58.08 39.97
CA LEU A 531 -28.16 -59.52 39.76
C LEU A 531 -28.27 -59.79 38.26
#